data_AF-A0A6I0F1J0-F1
#
_entry.id   AF-A0A6I0F1J0-F1
#
_cell.length_a   1.000
_cell.length_b   1.000
_cell.length_c   1.000
_cell.angle_alpha   90.00
_cell.angle_beta   90.00
_cell.angle_gamma   90.00
#
_symmetry.space_group_name_H-M   'P 1'
#
loop_
_entity.id
_entity.type
_entity.pdbx_description
1 polymer ?
#
loop_
_entity_poly.entity_id
_entity_poly.type
_entity_poly.pdbx_seq_one_letter_code
_entity_poly.pdbx_strand_id
1 'polypeptide(L)'
;MMEKQGGFKLDNRKVIMFASSALLLLGLLIAPTLQAKGQMFQGSQIYATYCYECHGAEGRGIEGLRTATLNNEAFLEVADDEYWHKTIRLGRPVHDMPGYGPEVITDRQVEYLVEYIRAWAPQVTAMEYNDDKIAGDPLKGKEYYNMLCMACHGPQGEGILGPSLTDPAFLASASDEFILQSIVKGRPGTTMPGYPDSQDIRNVVSYLRTFEVELENGQLPEDLVLPGQFVEEPKSDATDSEEDVEEEQ
;
A
#
# COMPACT_ATOMS: atom_id res chain seq x y z
N MET A 1 84.46 4.38 -22.98
CA MET A 1 83.17 5.06 -23.20
C MET A 1 82.30 4.78 -21.99
N MET A 2 82.00 5.84 -21.22
CA MET A 2 81.23 5.79 -19.98
C MET A 2 79.75 6.00 -20.31
N GLU A 3 78.88 5.15 -19.79
CA GLU A 3 77.44 5.44 -19.76
C GLU A 3 76.97 5.33 -18.31
N LYS A 4 76.66 6.48 -17.71
CA LYS A 4 76.09 6.59 -16.36
C LYS A 4 74.59 6.35 -16.47
N GLN A 5 74.09 5.28 -15.87
CA GLN A 5 72.65 5.16 -15.60
C GLN A 5 72.30 5.95 -14.34
N GLY A 6 71.44 6.96 -14.50
CA GLY A 6 70.89 7.77 -13.42
C GLY A 6 69.88 6.96 -12.61
N GLY A 7 70.19 6.73 -11.33
CA GLY A 7 69.27 6.14 -10.38
C GLY A 7 68.13 7.11 -10.05
N PHE A 8 66.92 6.78 -10.49
CA PHE A 8 65.70 7.44 -10.08
C PHE A 8 65.38 7.04 -8.63
N LYS A 9 65.68 7.91 -7.66
CA LYS A 9 65.25 7.74 -6.27
C LYS A 9 63.75 8.01 -6.19
N LEU A 10 62.96 6.96 -5.99
CA LEU A 10 61.56 7.07 -5.59
C LEU A 10 61.49 7.66 -4.18
N ASP A 11 60.87 8.82 -4.07
CA ASP A 11 60.63 9.51 -2.81
C ASP A 11 59.42 8.86 -2.10
N ASN A 12 59.69 8.06 -1.06
CA ASN A 12 58.69 7.30 -0.29
C ASN A 12 57.56 8.18 0.28
N ARG A 13 57.76 9.49 0.40
CA ARG A 13 56.71 10.44 0.83
C ARG A 13 55.59 10.60 -0.19
N LYS A 14 55.86 10.43 -1.49
CA LYS A 14 54.84 10.48 -2.54
C LYS A 14 54.01 9.20 -2.58
N VAL A 15 54.62 8.03 -2.34
CA VAL A 15 53.94 6.73 -2.34
C VAL A 15 52.88 6.65 -1.22
N ILE A 16 53.17 7.22 -0.03
CA ILE A 16 52.22 7.26 1.09
C ILE A 16 51.03 8.19 0.78
N MET A 17 51.26 9.37 0.18
CA MET A 17 50.16 10.29 -0.18
C MET A 17 49.22 9.73 -1.26
N PHE A 18 49.72 8.95 -2.23
CA PHE A 18 48.85 8.31 -3.24
C PHE A 18 48.12 7.08 -2.71
N ALA A 19 48.72 6.31 -1.79
CA ALA A 19 48.05 5.17 -1.16
C ALA A 19 46.90 5.58 -0.22
N SER A 20 47.05 6.69 0.51
CA SER A 20 46.01 7.22 1.42
C SER A 20 44.77 7.75 0.67
N SER A 21 44.96 8.41 -0.48
CA SER A 21 43.83 8.89 -1.30
C SER A 21 43.07 7.76 -2.02
N ALA A 22 43.76 6.69 -2.42
CA ALA A 22 43.11 5.52 -3.02
C ALA A 22 42.25 4.73 -2.01
N LEU A 23 42.67 4.63 -0.74
CA LEU A 23 41.90 4.01 0.34
C LEU A 23 40.65 4.83 0.73
N LEU A 24 40.73 6.17 0.73
CA LEU A 24 39.60 7.07 0.97
C LEU A 24 38.56 7.01 -0.16
N LEU A 25 39.00 6.96 -1.42
CA LEU A 25 38.09 6.83 -2.58
C LEU A 25 37.43 5.45 -2.65
N LEU A 26 38.13 4.38 -2.24
CA LEU A 26 37.57 3.03 -2.17
C LEU A 26 36.52 2.89 -1.04
N GLY A 27 36.73 3.54 0.11
CA GLY A 27 35.75 3.59 1.21
C GLY A 27 34.45 4.31 0.86
N LEU A 28 34.51 5.34 -0.01
CA LEU A 28 33.34 6.13 -0.44
C LEU A 28 32.34 5.32 -1.29
N LEU A 29 32.80 4.30 -2.02
CA LEU A 29 31.95 3.47 -2.89
C LEU A 29 31.44 2.19 -2.20
N ILE A 30 32.16 1.70 -1.18
CA ILE A 30 31.81 0.45 -0.47
C ILE A 30 30.77 0.70 0.63
N ALA A 31 30.83 1.82 1.35
CA ALA A 31 29.91 2.09 2.46
C ALA A 31 28.42 2.17 2.04
N PRO A 32 28.05 2.86 0.94
CA PRO A 32 26.65 2.94 0.52
C PRO A 32 26.06 1.59 0.10
N THR A 33 26.88 0.75 -0.54
CA THR A 33 26.43 -0.58 -1.00
C THR A 33 26.26 -1.58 0.15
N LEU A 34 27.11 -1.50 1.18
CA LEU A 34 26.93 -2.28 2.41
C LEU A 34 25.71 -1.81 3.20
N GLN A 35 25.47 -0.50 3.26
CA GLN A 35 24.29 0.07 3.92
C GLN A 35 23.01 -0.38 3.22
N ALA A 36 22.91 -0.25 1.90
CA ALA A 36 21.75 -0.71 1.12
C ALA A 36 21.48 -2.21 1.31
N LYS A 37 22.52 -3.06 1.31
CA LYS A 37 22.36 -4.49 1.62
C LYS A 37 21.87 -4.73 3.05
N GLY A 38 22.33 -3.93 4.01
CA GLY A 38 21.90 -3.98 5.40
C GLY A 38 20.42 -3.62 5.56
N GLN A 39 19.97 -2.56 4.90
CA GLN A 39 18.56 -2.11 4.90
C GLN A 39 17.65 -3.17 4.29
N MET A 40 18.02 -3.69 3.11
CA MET A 40 17.29 -4.78 2.44
C MET A 40 17.14 -6.04 3.31
N PHE A 41 18.18 -6.42 4.05
CA PHE A 41 18.13 -7.57 4.96
C PHE A 41 17.27 -7.29 6.21
N GLN A 42 17.22 -6.06 6.68
CA GLN A 42 16.33 -5.68 7.78
C GLN A 42 14.87 -5.66 7.33
N GLY A 43 14.58 -5.08 6.16
CA GLY A 43 13.26 -5.10 5.54
C GLY A 43 12.72 -6.50 5.35
N SER A 44 13.54 -7.43 4.87
CA SER A 44 13.13 -8.82 4.67
C SER A 44 12.80 -9.55 5.98
N GLN A 45 13.51 -9.26 7.08
CA GLN A 45 13.21 -9.83 8.39
C GLN A 45 11.91 -9.29 8.97
N ILE A 46 11.63 -7.99 8.78
CA ILE A 46 10.36 -7.38 9.18
C ILE A 46 9.22 -8.04 8.40
N TYR A 47 9.36 -8.16 7.08
CA TYR A 47 8.38 -8.82 6.23
C TYR A 47 8.11 -10.27 6.69
N ALA A 48 9.17 -11.04 6.93
CA ALA A 48 9.07 -12.42 7.40
C ALA A 48 8.36 -12.55 8.76
N THR A 49 8.50 -11.55 9.63
CA THR A 49 7.94 -11.57 10.98
C THR A 49 6.47 -11.16 11.01
N TYR A 50 6.10 -10.11 10.26
CA TYR A 50 4.80 -9.45 10.40
C TYR A 50 3.88 -9.59 9.19
N CYS A 51 4.42 -9.83 7.98
CA CYS A 51 3.65 -9.73 6.75
C CYS A 51 3.49 -11.08 6.03
N TYR A 52 4.49 -11.94 6.12
CA TYR A 52 4.60 -13.18 5.33
C TYR A 52 3.41 -14.13 5.51
N GLU A 53 2.90 -14.30 6.72
CA GLU A 53 1.80 -15.23 7.02
C GLU A 53 0.51 -14.89 6.27
N CYS A 54 0.33 -13.63 5.87
CA CYS A 54 -0.84 -13.19 5.09
C CYS A 54 -0.47 -12.92 3.63
N HIS A 55 0.61 -12.19 3.36
CA HIS A 55 0.98 -11.77 2.01
C HIS A 55 1.85 -12.79 1.25
N GLY A 56 2.24 -13.88 1.90
CA GLY A 56 2.95 -15.00 1.30
C GLY A 56 4.40 -14.70 0.91
N ALA A 57 5.05 -15.68 0.27
CA ALA A 57 6.41 -15.53 -0.23
C ALA A 57 6.46 -14.47 -1.34
N GLU A 58 7.36 -13.49 -1.21
CA GLU A 58 7.57 -12.41 -2.17
C GLU A 58 6.29 -11.61 -2.49
N GLY A 59 5.38 -11.44 -1.53
CA GLY A 59 4.20 -10.60 -1.69
C GLY A 59 3.15 -11.13 -2.67
N ARG A 60 3.23 -12.41 -3.07
CA ARG A 60 2.31 -13.02 -4.05
C ARG A 60 0.88 -13.22 -3.56
N GLY A 61 0.61 -12.99 -2.27
CA GLY A 61 -0.63 -13.38 -1.62
C GLY A 61 -0.72 -14.89 -1.40
N ILE A 62 -1.78 -15.29 -0.70
CA ILE A 62 -2.11 -16.69 -0.41
C ILE A 62 -3.47 -16.98 -1.04
N GLU A 63 -3.58 -18.09 -1.78
CA GLU A 63 -4.84 -18.49 -2.39
C GLU A 63 -5.94 -18.69 -1.31
N GLY A 64 -7.12 -18.11 -1.56
CA GLY A 64 -8.24 -18.14 -0.62
C GLY A 64 -8.16 -17.09 0.49
N LEU A 65 -7.03 -16.42 0.68
CA LEU A 65 -6.92 -15.28 1.58
C LEU A 65 -7.10 -13.97 0.79
N ARG A 66 -7.94 -13.07 1.30
CA ARG A 66 -8.30 -11.82 0.64
C ARG A 66 -7.26 -10.72 0.85
N THR A 67 -6.00 -11.05 0.55
CA THR A 67 -4.85 -10.15 0.69
C THR A 67 -4.44 -9.55 -0.64
N ALA A 68 -3.92 -8.32 -0.60
CA ALA A 68 -3.31 -7.70 -1.76
C ALA A 68 -2.05 -8.47 -2.21
N THR A 69 -1.88 -8.59 -3.54
CA THR A 69 -0.66 -9.07 -4.18
C THR A 69 0.35 -7.92 -4.26
N LEU A 70 1.17 -7.80 -3.22
CA LEU A 70 2.08 -6.67 -3.00
C LEU A 70 3.15 -6.54 -4.08
N ASN A 71 3.54 -7.65 -4.73
CA ASN A 71 4.54 -7.64 -5.80
C ASN A 71 3.96 -7.37 -7.19
N ASN A 72 2.67 -7.05 -7.31
CA ASN A 72 2.07 -6.71 -8.58
C ASN A 72 2.71 -5.44 -9.15
N GLU A 73 3.29 -5.50 -10.35
CA GLU A 73 4.03 -4.37 -10.92
C GLU A 73 3.16 -3.12 -11.09
N ALA A 74 1.91 -3.25 -11.54
CA ALA A 74 1.01 -2.10 -11.65
C ALA A 74 0.63 -1.52 -10.28
N PHE A 75 0.63 -2.34 -9.22
CA PHE A 75 0.47 -1.86 -7.85
C PHE A 75 1.70 -1.14 -7.33
N LEU A 76 2.88 -1.71 -7.54
CA LEU A 76 4.15 -1.06 -7.20
C LEU A 76 4.36 0.23 -8.00
N GLU A 77 3.79 0.36 -9.18
CA GLU A 77 3.83 1.60 -9.96
C GLU A 77 2.92 2.68 -9.36
N VAL A 78 1.71 2.33 -8.91
CA VAL A 78 0.74 3.34 -8.42
C VAL A 78 0.77 3.58 -6.92
N ALA A 79 1.28 2.66 -6.12
CA ALA A 79 1.48 2.92 -4.70
C ALA A 79 2.76 3.72 -4.54
N ASP A 80 2.69 4.98 -4.11
CA ASP A 80 3.87 5.75 -3.70
C ASP A 80 4.30 5.37 -2.26
N ASP A 81 5.42 5.91 -1.81
CA ASP A 81 5.97 5.58 -0.50
C ASP A 81 5.08 6.10 0.64
N GLU A 82 4.37 7.22 0.43
CA GLU A 82 3.42 7.76 1.39
C GLU A 82 2.24 6.81 1.60
N TYR A 83 1.66 6.27 0.52
CA TYR A 83 0.62 5.26 0.57
C TYR A 83 1.07 4.02 1.35
N TRP A 84 2.30 3.54 1.12
CA TRP A 84 2.83 2.40 1.88
C TRP A 84 2.98 2.72 3.35
N HIS A 85 3.58 3.87 3.69
CA HIS A 85 3.75 4.30 5.08
C HIS A 85 2.40 4.41 5.79
N LYS A 86 1.42 5.12 5.22
CA LYS A 86 0.07 5.27 5.78
C LYS A 86 -0.64 3.91 5.90
N THR A 87 -0.56 3.07 4.87
CA THR A 87 -1.20 1.74 4.89
C THR A 87 -0.60 0.82 5.95
N ILE A 88 0.72 0.86 6.17
CA ILE A 88 1.37 0.06 7.23
C ILE A 88 1.00 0.59 8.61
N ARG A 89 0.89 1.91 8.77
CA ARG A 89 0.55 2.55 10.06
C ARG A 89 -0.92 2.35 10.44
N LEU A 90 -1.83 2.53 9.48
CA LEU A 90 -3.27 2.48 9.72
C LEU A 90 -3.87 1.09 9.52
N GLY A 91 -3.24 0.24 8.71
CA GLY A 91 -3.75 -1.07 8.32
C GLY A 91 -4.93 -1.02 7.33
N ARG A 92 -5.70 -2.11 7.31
CA ARG A 92 -7.00 -2.28 6.63
C ARG A 92 -7.92 -3.02 7.60
N PRO A 93 -8.46 -2.34 8.62
CA PRO A 93 -9.15 -3.00 9.72
C PRO A 93 -10.46 -3.68 9.30
N VAL A 94 -11.07 -3.31 8.16
CA VAL A 94 -12.23 -4.05 7.61
C VAL A 94 -11.84 -5.44 7.09
N HIS A 95 -10.56 -5.66 6.76
CA HIS A 95 -10.03 -6.90 6.18
C HIS A 95 -8.91 -7.52 7.03
N ASP A 96 -8.94 -7.29 8.35
CA ASP A 96 -8.03 -7.91 9.33
C ASP A 96 -6.52 -7.64 9.09
N MET A 97 -6.16 -6.62 8.31
CA MET A 97 -4.76 -6.15 8.28
C MET A 97 -4.57 -5.14 9.41
N PRO A 98 -3.82 -5.49 10.47
CA PRO A 98 -3.61 -4.57 11.59
C PRO A 98 -2.75 -3.38 11.15
N GLY A 99 -2.95 -2.24 11.83
CA GLY A 99 -2.01 -1.14 11.80
C GLY A 99 -0.80 -1.44 12.68
N TYR A 100 0.39 -1.05 12.22
CA TYR A 100 1.64 -1.22 12.94
C TYR A 100 2.14 0.14 13.42
N GLY A 101 1.94 0.44 14.71
CA GLY A 101 2.46 1.67 15.32
C GLY A 101 3.98 1.70 15.42
N PRO A 102 4.57 2.89 15.67
CA PRO A 102 6.02 3.07 15.79
C PRO A 102 6.67 2.26 16.92
N GLU A 103 5.88 1.83 17.91
CA GLU A 103 6.28 0.94 19.00
C GLU A 103 6.48 -0.52 18.58
N VAL A 104 5.86 -0.94 17.46
CA VAL A 104 6.03 -2.29 16.88
C VAL A 104 7.04 -2.27 15.73
N ILE A 105 6.87 -1.32 14.81
CA ILE A 105 7.75 -1.12 13.65
C ILE A 105 8.04 0.38 13.53
N THR A 106 9.26 0.82 13.86
CA THR A 106 9.67 2.24 13.78
C THR A 106 9.57 2.81 12.36
N ASP A 107 9.56 4.13 12.19
CA ASP A 107 9.46 4.76 10.86
C ASP A 107 10.58 4.34 9.91
N ARG A 108 11.81 4.28 10.43
CA ARG A 108 12.97 3.78 9.70
C ARG A 108 12.85 2.31 9.31
N GLN A 109 12.20 1.49 10.14
CA GLN A 109 11.95 0.09 9.78
C GLN A 109 10.88 -0.03 8.69
N VAL A 110 9.89 0.87 8.67
CA VAL A 110 8.94 0.96 7.55
C VAL A 110 9.67 1.33 6.26
N GLU A 111 10.59 2.30 6.28
CA GLU A 111 11.42 2.63 5.10
C GLU A 111 12.13 1.38 4.56
N TYR A 112 12.78 0.59 5.44
CA TYR A 112 13.47 -0.63 5.02
C TYR A 112 12.53 -1.71 4.49
N LEU A 113 11.32 -1.81 5.06
CA LEU A 113 10.29 -2.72 4.59
C LEU A 113 9.78 -2.31 3.20
N VAL A 114 9.55 -1.02 2.98
CA VAL A 114 9.13 -0.48 1.67
C VAL A 114 10.24 -0.70 0.65
N GLU A 115 11.50 -0.40 0.96
CA GLU A 115 12.65 -0.71 0.11
C GLU A 115 12.68 -2.20 -0.29
N TYR A 116 12.41 -3.10 0.67
CA TYR A 116 12.36 -4.53 0.41
C TYR A 116 11.19 -4.93 -0.52
N ILE A 117 9.99 -4.38 -0.32
CA ILE A 117 8.82 -4.62 -1.19
C ILE A 117 9.08 -4.12 -2.61
N ARG A 118 9.66 -2.92 -2.76
CA ARG A 118 10.01 -2.33 -4.06
C ARG A 118 11.00 -3.18 -4.84
N ALA A 119 11.92 -3.86 -4.14
CA ALA A 119 12.94 -4.67 -4.78
C ALA A 119 12.41 -5.93 -5.49
N TRP A 120 11.14 -6.28 -5.35
CA TRP A 120 10.51 -7.34 -6.16
C TRP A 120 10.31 -6.92 -7.63
N ALA A 121 10.22 -5.62 -7.90
CA ALA A 121 10.13 -5.08 -9.26
C ALA A 121 11.07 -3.87 -9.43
N PRO A 122 12.40 -4.06 -9.40
CA PRO A 122 13.37 -2.96 -9.40
C PRO A 122 13.35 -2.10 -10.66
N GLN A 123 12.72 -2.58 -11.73
CA GLN A 123 12.49 -1.82 -12.97
C GLN A 123 11.29 -0.87 -12.91
N VAL A 124 10.41 -1.02 -11.92
CA VAL A 124 9.21 -0.20 -11.75
C VAL A 124 9.54 0.98 -10.85
N THR A 125 9.20 2.19 -11.31
CA THR A 125 9.30 3.41 -10.51
C THR A 125 7.90 3.80 -10.07
N ALA A 126 7.73 4.15 -8.80
CA ALA A 126 6.46 4.67 -8.31
C ALA A 126 6.12 5.96 -9.03
N MET A 127 4.85 6.13 -9.36
CA MET A 127 4.33 7.38 -9.88
C MET A 127 4.37 8.44 -8.78
N GLU A 128 4.70 9.66 -9.20
CA GLU A 128 4.60 10.84 -8.36
C GLU A 128 3.23 11.47 -8.56
N TYR A 129 2.55 11.76 -7.46
CA TYR A 129 1.23 12.38 -7.46
C TYR A 129 1.23 13.65 -6.64
N ASN A 130 0.23 14.49 -6.85
CA ASN A 130 -0.15 15.51 -5.89
C ASN A 130 -1.43 15.08 -5.17
N ASP A 131 -1.68 15.66 -4.00
CA ASP A 131 -2.89 15.39 -3.20
C ASP A 131 -4.11 16.19 -3.69
N ASP A 132 -4.10 16.62 -4.96
CA ASP A 132 -5.21 17.38 -5.51
C ASP A 132 -6.46 16.49 -5.58
N LYS A 133 -7.58 17.03 -5.11
CA LYS A 133 -8.87 16.35 -5.23
C LYS A 133 -9.31 16.31 -6.69
N ILE A 134 -9.77 15.15 -7.14
CA ILE A 134 -10.27 14.95 -8.49
C ILE A 134 -11.73 15.40 -8.57
N ALA A 135 -12.01 16.31 -9.51
CA ALA A 135 -13.37 16.78 -9.76
C ALA A 135 -14.21 15.71 -10.49
N GLY A 136 -15.39 15.43 -9.93
CA GLY A 136 -16.36 14.51 -10.47
C GLY A 136 -17.73 14.65 -9.81
N ASP A 137 -18.71 13.98 -10.39
CA ASP A 137 -20.09 13.94 -9.90
C ASP A 137 -20.32 12.62 -9.12
N PRO A 138 -20.44 12.65 -7.78
CA PRO A 138 -20.57 11.43 -6.99
C PRO A 138 -21.88 10.66 -7.24
N LEU A 139 -22.94 11.30 -7.72
CA LEU A 139 -24.19 10.60 -8.04
C LEU A 139 -24.01 9.74 -9.30
N LYS A 140 -23.37 10.29 -10.34
CA LYS A 140 -22.96 9.52 -11.52
C LYS A 140 -21.92 8.46 -11.14
N GLY A 141 -21.00 8.79 -10.24
CA GLY A 141 -20.01 7.86 -9.73
C GLY A 141 -20.63 6.61 -9.13
N LYS A 142 -21.70 6.77 -8.34
CA LYS A 142 -22.48 5.66 -7.80
C LYS A 142 -23.09 4.77 -8.88
N GLU A 143 -23.64 5.37 -9.94
CA GLU A 143 -24.21 4.60 -11.07
C GLU A 143 -23.13 3.75 -11.75
N TYR A 144 -21.97 4.33 -12.06
CA TYR A 144 -20.85 3.60 -12.66
C TYR A 144 -20.24 2.56 -11.73
N TYR A 145 -20.13 2.86 -10.43
CA TYR A 145 -19.72 1.90 -9.41
C TYR A 145 -20.61 0.65 -9.42
N ASN A 146 -21.94 0.84 -9.47
CA ASN A 146 -22.89 -0.26 -9.53
C ASN A 146 -22.76 -1.09 -10.80
N MET A 147 -22.42 -0.47 -11.93
CA MET A 147 -22.26 -1.21 -13.20
C MET A 147 -20.95 -1.99 -13.27
N LEU A 148 -19.85 -1.45 -12.74
CA LEU A 148 -18.50 -1.95 -13.01
C LEU A 148 -17.82 -2.58 -11.80
N CYS A 149 -18.07 -2.07 -10.59
CA CYS A 149 -17.24 -2.34 -9.41
C CYS A 149 -17.94 -3.25 -8.39
N MET A 150 -19.26 -3.08 -8.20
CA MET A 150 -20.00 -3.71 -7.11
C MET A 150 -19.94 -5.24 -7.13
N ALA A 151 -19.79 -5.85 -8.32
CA ALA A 151 -19.74 -7.31 -8.47
C ALA A 151 -18.55 -7.94 -7.74
N CYS A 152 -17.47 -7.18 -7.50
CA CYS A 152 -16.29 -7.64 -6.77
C CYS A 152 -16.12 -6.91 -5.43
N HIS A 153 -16.45 -5.62 -5.38
CA HIS A 153 -16.26 -4.77 -4.21
C HIS A 153 -17.50 -4.63 -3.32
N GLY A 154 -18.63 -5.23 -3.71
CA GLY A 154 -19.88 -5.21 -2.96
C GLY A 154 -20.74 -3.95 -3.22
N PRO A 155 -22.05 -4.01 -2.97
CA PRO A 155 -22.98 -2.89 -3.19
C PRO A 155 -22.65 -1.64 -2.35
N GLN A 156 -21.99 -1.81 -1.21
CA GLN A 156 -21.60 -0.75 -0.29
C GLN A 156 -20.08 -0.52 -0.26
N GLY A 157 -19.32 -1.15 -1.16
CA GLY A 157 -17.85 -1.10 -1.14
C GLY A 157 -17.23 -1.86 0.04
N GLU A 158 -18.00 -2.72 0.70
CA GLU A 158 -17.60 -3.53 1.84
C GLU A 158 -16.54 -4.59 1.47
N GLY A 159 -16.38 -4.88 0.18
CA GLY A 159 -15.51 -5.92 -0.34
C GLY A 159 -16.12 -7.31 -0.16
N ILE A 160 -16.42 -7.99 -1.27
CA ILE A 160 -16.87 -9.40 -1.26
C ILE A 160 -15.84 -10.36 -1.87
N LEU A 161 -15.22 -9.97 -2.98
CA LEU A 161 -14.13 -10.69 -3.64
C LEU A 161 -12.87 -9.82 -3.64
N GLY A 162 -13.02 -8.57 -4.09
CA GLY A 162 -11.99 -7.54 -3.98
C GLY A 162 -11.93 -6.94 -2.58
N PRO A 163 -10.91 -6.13 -2.27
CA PRO A 163 -10.82 -5.43 -0.97
C PRO A 163 -11.98 -4.46 -0.77
N SER A 164 -12.22 -4.07 0.48
CA SER A 164 -13.13 -2.96 0.78
C SER A 164 -12.57 -1.66 0.18
N LEU A 165 -13.44 -0.90 -0.47
CA LEU A 165 -13.16 0.44 -1.00
C LEU A 165 -13.71 1.55 -0.10
N THR A 166 -14.47 1.18 0.93
CA THR A 166 -15.01 2.08 1.94
C THR A 166 -14.31 1.93 3.30
N ASP A 167 -13.24 1.14 3.35
CA ASP A 167 -12.36 1.06 4.53
C ASP A 167 -11.80 2.46 4.83
N PRO A 168 -12.07 3.01 6.04
CA PRO A 168 -11.62 4.33 6.43
C PRO A 168 -10.09 4.52 6.36
N ALA A 169 -9.31 3.50 6.76
CA ALA A 169 -7.85 3.53 6.68
C ALA A 169 -7.38 3.51 5.23
N PHE A 170 -8.09 2.80 4.34
CA PHE A 170 -7.84 2.86 2.90
C PHE A 170 -8.05 4.26 2.34
N LEU A 171 -9.21 4.86 2.59
CA LEU A 171 -9.52 6.18 2.05
C LEU A 171 -8.57 7.26 2.60
N ALA A 172 -8.13 7.14 3.86
CA ALA A 172 -7.13 8.01 4.45
C ALA A 172 -5.69 7.80 3.90
N SER A 173 -5.36 6.59 3.46
CA SER A 173 -4.04 6.26 2.92
C SER A 173 -3.92 6.56 1.42
N ALA A 174 -5.01 6.41 0.67
CA ALA A 174 -5.05 6.53 -0.77
C ALA A 174 -5.33 7.97 -1.19
N SER A 175 -4.46 8.57 -2.02
CA SER A 175 -4.75 9.82 -2.73
C SER A 175 -5.78 9.62 -3.85
N ASP A 176 -6.40 10.69 -4.35
CA ASP A 176 -7.38 10.58 -5.44
C ASP A 176 -6.73 9.99 -6.71
N GLU A 177 -5.50 10.42 -6.99
CA GLU A 177 -4.74 9.94 -8.13
C GLU A 177 -4.30 8.47 -7.96
N PHE A 178 -3.95 8.03 -6.74
CA PHE A 178 -3.75 6.60 -6.45
C PHE A 178 -4.99 5.78 -6.82
N ILE A 179 -6.19 6.23 -6.41
CA ILE A 179 -7.44 5.52 -6.68
C ILE A 179 -7.70 5.51 -8.19
N LEU A 180 -7.61 6.67 -8.84
CA LEU A 180 -7.80 6.78 -10.29
C LEU A 180 -6.87 5.82 -11.04
N GLN A 181 -5.57 5.87 -10.77
CA GLN A 181 -4.58 5.06 -11.49
C GLN A 181 -4.70 3.57 -11.17
N SER A 182 -5.10 3.21 -9.95
CA SER A 182 -5.43 1.83 -9.61
C SER A 182 -6.61 1.29 -10.44
N ILE A 183 -7.63 2.12 -10.72
CA ILE A 183 -8.75 1.74 -11.59
C ILE A 183 -8.32 1.69 -13.05
N VAL A 184 -7.52 2.67 -13.51
CA VAL A 184 -7.10 2.77 -14.90
C VAL A 184 -6.19 1.62 -15.31
N LYS A 185 -5.18 1.32 -14.50
CA LYS A 185 -4.21 0.25 -14.77
C LYS A 185 -4.73 -1.13 -14.37
N GLY A 186 -5.70 -1.19 -13.45
CA GLY A 186 -6.15 -2.43 -12.84
C GLY A 186 -5.03 -3.13 -12.08
N ARG A 187 -5.16 -4.46 -11.93
CA ARG A 187 -4.15 -5.32 -11.29
C ARG A 187 -3.91 -6.55 -12.19
N PRO A 188 -3.01 -6.45 -13.19
CA PRO A 188 -2.72 -7.55 -14.11
C PRO A 188 -2.35 -8.84 -13.37
N GLY A 189 -2.85 -9.99 -13.84
CA GLY A 189 -2.67 -11.26 -13.13
C GLY A 189 -3.65 -11.48 -11.96
N THR A 190 -4.59 -10.56 -11.74
CA THR A 190 -5.73 -10.72 -10.83
C THR A 190 -7.05 -10.54 -11.60
N THR A 191 -8.18 -10.67 -10.90
CA THR A 191 -9.52 -10.44 -11.47
C THR A 191 -9.86 -8.95 -11.62
N MET A 192 -9.09 -8.01 -11.05
CA MET A 192 -9.37 -6.57 -11.16
C MET A 192 -8.84 -6.02 -12.51
N PRO A 193 -9.71 -5.73 -13.49
CA PRO A 193 -9.29 -5.24 -14.80
C PRO A 193 -8.93 -3.76 -14.74
N GLY A 194 -8.27 -3.27 -15.79
CA GLY A 194 -8.09 -1.84 -16.02
C GLY A 194 -9.25 -1.24 -16.82
N TYR A 195 -9.51 0.05 -16.62
CA TYR A 195 -10.53 0.82 -17.33
C TYR A 195 -9.93 2.06 -18.01
N PRO A 196 -10.55 2.62 -19.07
CA PRO A 196 -10.08 3.86 -19.66
C PRO A 196 -10.16 5.04 -18.68
N ASP A 197 -9.11 5.88 -18.62
CA ASP A 197 -9.19 7.18 -17.96
C ASP A 197 -10.27 8.02 -18.63
N SER A 198 -11.32 8.33 -17.87
CA SER A 198 -12.53 8.98 -18.34
C SER A 198 -13.17 9.75 -17.21
N GLN A 199 -14.07 10.68 -17.57
CA GLN A 199 -14.86 11.41 -16.58
C GLN A 199 -15.70 10.46 -15.71
N ASP A 200 -16.12 9.32 -16.26
CA ASP A 200 -16.91 8.33 -15.52
C ASP A 200 -16.11 7.67 -14.40
N ILE A 201 -14.84 7.33 -14.65
CA ILE A 201 -13.95 6.85 -13.59
C ILE A 201 -13.65 7.96 -12.57
N ARG A 202 -13.47 9.20 -13.00
CA ARG A 202 -13.29 10.35 -12.08
C ARG A 202 -14.53 10.56 -11.20
N ASN A 203 -15.72 10.37 -11.74
CA ASN A 203 -16.97 10.37 -10.97
C ASN A 203 -16.97 9.25 -9.92
N VAL A 204 -16.49 8.04 -10.25
CA VAL A 204 -16.32 6.93 -9.28
C VAL A 204 -15.35 7.31 -8.16
N VAL A 205 -14.23 7.96 -8.46
CA VAL A 205 -13.30 8.46 -7.43
C VAL A 205 -14.03 9.43 -6.49
N SER A 206 -14.76 10.42 -7.03
CA SER A 206 -15.55 11.35 -6.23
C SER A 206 -16.64 10.66 -5.41
N TYR A 207 -17.24 9.57 -5.91
CA TYR A 207 -18.18 8.75 -5.15
C TYR A 207 -17.50 8.02 -3.98
N LEU A 208 -16.34 7.40 -4.18
CA LEU A 208 -15.60 6.75 -3.10
C LEU A 208 -15.21 7.75 -1.99
N ARG A 209 -14.96 9.01 -2.34
CA ARG A 209 -14.71 10.08 -1.37
C ARG A 209 -15.91 10.47 -0.53
N THR A 210 -17.15 10.07 -0.88
CA THR A 210 -18.29 10.31 0.02
C THR A 210 -18.28 9.41 1.26
N PHE A 211 -17.38 8.44 1.32
CA PHE A 211 -17.18 7.56 2.48
C PHE A 211 -15.95 7.94 3.32
N GLU A 212 -15.21 8.98 2.92
CA GLU A 212 -14.02 9.42 3.64
C GLU A 212 -14.41 9.96 5.02
N VAL A 213 -13.66 9.57 6.05
CA VAL A 213 -13.78 10.10 7.41
C VAL A 213 -12.56 10.93 7.73
N GLU A 214 -12.74 11.95 8.56
CA GLU A 214 -11.64 12.80 9.02
C GLU A 214 -10.81 12.04 10.07
N LEU A 215 -9.48 12.15 9.98
CA LEU A 215 -8.57 11.56 10.97
C LEU A 215 -8.43 12.47 12.19
N GLU A 216 -8.43 11.89 13.39
CA GLU A 216 -8.13 12.58 14.64
C GLU A 216 -6.66 12.36 15.02
N ASN A 217 -5.86 13.44 15.02
CA ASN A 217 -4.43 13.38 15.31
C ASN A 217 -3.66 12.36 14.43
N GLY A 218 -4.10 12.17 13.18
CA GLY A 218 -3.50 11.23 12.24
C GLY A 218 -3.89 9.76 12.46
N GLN A 219 -4.90 9.50 13.29
CA GLN A 219 -5.45 8.16 13.55
C GLN A 219 -6.94 8.12 13.19
N LEU A 220 -7.47 6.92 12.97
CA LEU A 220 -8.92 6.74 12.86
C LEU A 220 -9.58 7.08 14.21
N PRO A 221 -10.76 7.72 14.21
CA PRO A 221 -11.52 7.96 15.44
C PRO A 221 -11.73 6.67 16.24
N GLU A 222 -11.54 6.72 17.57
CA GLU A 222 -11.61 5.53 18.43
C GLU A 222 -13.02 4.92 18.48
N ASP A 223 -14.06 5.74 18.30
CA ASP A 223 -15.47 5.35 18.27
C ASP A 223 -16.00 5.06 16.86
N LEU A 224 -15.12 5.01 15.86
CA LEU A 224 -15.49 4.73 14.48
C LEU A 224 -16.05 3.31 14.33
N VAL A 225 -17.31 3.20 13.92
CA VAL A 225 -17.92 1.92 13.54
C VAL A 225 -17.50 1.59 12.11
N LEU A 226 -16.79 0.47 11.94
CA LEU A 226 -16.28 0.09 10.63
C LEU A 226 -17.39 -0.48 9.72
N PRO A 227 -17.35 -0.21 8.40
CA PRO A 227 -18.28 -0.83 7.45
C PRO A 227 -18.25 -2.36 7.56
N GLY A 228 -19.43 -2.98 7.61
CA GLY A 228 -19.55 -4.44 7.74
C GLY A 228 -19.58 -4.97 9.19
N GLN A 229 -19.39 -4.11 10.20
CA GLN A 229 -19.60 -4.46 11.62
C GLN A 229 -21.08 -4.38 12.06
N PHE A 230 -22.03 -4.46 11.12
CA PHE A 230 -23.44 -4.61 11.49
C PHE A 230 -23.64 -5.96 12.19
N VAL A 231 -23.56 -5.96 13.51
CA VAL A 231 -24.25 -6.93 14.34
C VAL A 231 -25.72 -6.83 13.93
N GLU A 232 -26.32 -7.93 13.47
CA GLU A 232 -27.76 -7.96 13.21
C GLU A 232 -28.47 -7.33 14.41
N GLU A 233 -29.29 -6.30 14.17
CA GLU A 233 -30.18 -5.82 15.23
C GLU A 233 -30.96 -7.04 15.73
N PRO A 234 -31.06 -7.25 17.06
CA PRO A 234 -31.85 -8.35 17.58
C PRO A 234 -33.24 -8.21 16.97
N LYS A 235 -33.68 -9.23 16.24
CA LYS A 235 -35.06 -9.31 15.75
C LYS A 235 -35.95 -8.96 16.93
N SER A 236 -36.62 -7.81 16.86
CA SER A 236 -37.67 -7.48 17.80
C SER A 236 -38.63 -8.66 17.77
N ASP A 237 -38.82 -9.32 18.91
CA ASP A 237 -39.82 -10.36 19.07
C ASP A 237 -41.15 -9.81 18.55
N ALA A 238 -41.49 -10.19 17.32
CA ALA A 238 -42.83 -10.07 16.82
C ALA A 238 -43.62 -11.13 17.58
N THR A 239 -44.22 -10.71 18.69
CA THR A 239 -45.31 -11.44 19.30
C THR A 239 -46.40 -11.57 18.26
N ASP A 240 -46.48 -12.76 17.67
CA ASP A 240 -47.59 -13.20 16.86
C ASP A 240 -48.82 -13.26 17.78
N SER A 241 -49.69 -12.27 17.66
CA SER A 241 -51.06 -12.37 18.15
C SER A 241 -51.92 -12.67 16.94
N GLU A 242 -51.99 -13.96 16.59
CA GLU A 242 -53.16 -14.53 15.96
C GLU A 242 -54.33 -14.27 16.92
N GLU A 243 -55.18 -13.30 16.59
CA GLU A 243 -56.48 -13.15 17.23
C GLU A 243 -57.55 -13.60 16.23
N ASP A 244 -58.28 -14.62 16.68
CA ASP A 244 -59.25 -15.42 15.97
C ASP A 244 -60.38 -14.59 15.37
N VAL A 245 -60.69 -14.83 14.09
CA VAL A 245 -61.97 -14.45 13.51
C VAL A 245 -62.97 -15.55 13.84
N GLU A 246 -63.72 -15.37 14.92
CA GLU A 246 -64.90 -16.17 15.22
C GLU A 246 -66.00 -15.92 14.18
N GLU A 247 -66.36 -17.02 13.52
CA GLU A 247 -67.60 -17.22 12.79
C GLU A 247 -68.76 -17.23 13.81
N GLU A 248 -69.77 -16.36 13.67
CA GLU A 248 -71.19 -16.73 13.89
C GLU A 248 -72.18 -15.59 13.56
N GLN A 249 -73.21 -15.98 12.77
CA GLN A 249 -74.56 -15.41 12.53
C GLN A 249 -74.76 -14.42 11.37
#